data_AF-A0A914VDI6-F1
#
_entry.id   AF-A0A914VDI6-F1
#
_cell.length_a   1.000
_cell.length_b   1.000
_cell.length_c   1.000
_cell.angle_alpha   90.00
_cell.angle_beta   90.00
_cell.angle_gamma   90.00
#
_symmetry.space_group_name_H-M   'P 1'
#
loop_
_entity.id
_entity.type
_entity.pdbx_description
1 polymer ?
#
loop_
_entity_poly.entity_id
_entity_poly.type
_entity_poly.pdbx_seq_one_letter_code
_entity_poly.pdbx_strand_id
1 'polypeptide(L)'
;KQAGQTCADLERVDLILKTLEHVHVDLAAGDAVLFHANMLHKSEPNVSAHRRWNLIFSFNTKQNSPDRKHYNAQYSPLDKVPADAVIKCESLEVQHREYLDPTTNPNVTVLNQNH
;
A
#
# COMPACT_ATOMS: atom_id res chain seq x y z
N LYS A 1 -10.68 -20.29 1.85
CA LYS A 1 -10.72 -19.26 0.79
C LYS A 1 -9.49 -18.39 0.96
N GLN A 2 -8.57 -18.42 -0.02
CA GLN A 2 -7.36 -17.61 -0.03
C GLN A 2 -7.79 -16.16 -0.37
N ALA A 3 -7.53 -15.22 0.54
CA ALA A 3 -7.95 -13.84 0.38
C ALA A 3 -6.99 -13.11 -0.58
N GLY A 4 -7.22 -13.24 -1.90
CA GLY A 4 -6.64 -12.39 -2.95
C GLY A 4 -5.20 -11.89 -2.72
N GLN A 5 -4.99 -10.57 -2.84
CA GLN A 5 -3.70 -9.90 -2.60
C GLN A 5 -3.34 -9.74 -1.11
N THR A 6 -4.20 -10.14 -0.18
CA THR A 6 -4.03 -9.85 1.26
C THR A 6 -3.51 -11.02 2.07
N CYS A 7 -3.38 -12.20 1.46
CA CYS A 7 -2.85 -13.39 2.14
C CYS A 7 -1.85 -14.13 1.25
N ALA A 8 -0.67 -14.41 1.81
CA ALA A 8 0.30 -15.30 1.19
C ALA A 8 -0.02 -16.76 1.51
N ASP A 9 0.46 -17.68 0.68
CA ASP A 9 0.40 -19.11 0.96
C ASP A 9 1.29 -19.47 2.15
N LEU A 10 0.68 -19.85 3.27
CA LEU A 10 1.39 -20.10 4.53
C LEU A 10 2.40 -21.25 4.43
N GLU A 11 2.12 -22.30 3.65
CA GLU A 11 3.08 -23.40 3.47
C GLU A 11 4.35 -22.87 2.78
N ARG A 12 4.19 -21.98 1.80
CA ARG A 12 5.31 -21.32 1.14
C ARG A 12 6.03 -20.34 2.07
N VAL A 13 5.30 -19.57 2.88
CA VAL A 13 5.90 -18.66 3.87
C VAL A 13 6.76 -19.44 4.88
N ASP A 14 6.27 -20.55 5.41
CA ASP A 14 6.98 -21.39 6.38
C ASP A 14 8.28 -21.98 5.80
N LEU A 15 8.29 -22.33 4.50
CA LEU A 15 9.50 -22.76 3.81
C LEU A 15 10.50 -21.61 3.62
N ILE A 16 10.01 -20.42 3.30
CA ILE A 16 10.85 -19.22 3.11
C ILE A 16 11.51 -18.82 4.43
N LEU A 17 10.77 -18.82 5.54
CA LEU A 17 11.29 -18.45 6.88
C LEU A 17 12.42 -19.38 7.39
N LYS A 18 12.58 -20.57 6.80
CA LYS A 18 13.70 -21.48 7.12
C LYS A 18 15.00 -21.08 6.42
N THR A 19 14.93 -20.27 5.36
CA THR A 19 16.08 -19.97 4.48
C THR A 19 16.38 -18.47 4.35
N LEU A 20 15.39 -17.60 4.55
CA LEU A 20 15.54 -16.14 4.49
C LEU A 20 15.36 -15.52 5.88
N GLU A 21 16.05 -14.40 6.09
CA GLU A 21 15.92 -13.60 7.31
C GLU A 21 14.54 -12.95 7.41
N HIS A 22 13.97 -12.99 8.61
CA HIS A 22 12.78 -12.23 8.95
C HIS A 22 13.19 -10.97 9.72
N VAL A 23 13.09 -9.81 9.05
CA VAL A 23 13.51 -8.52 9.59
C VAL A 23 12.31 -7.75 10.12
N HIS A 24 12.38 -7.32 11.39
CA HIS A 24 11.41 -6.40 11.97
C HIS A 24 11.80 -4.95 11.69
N VAL A 25 10.83 -4.13 11.27
CA VAL A 25 11.03 -2.71 10.95
C VAL A 25 10.14 -1.88 11.87
N ASP A 26 10.74 -1.38 12.94
CA ASP A 26 10.11 -0.44 13.85
C ASP A 26 10.35 0.99 13.37
N LEU A 27 9.26 1.76 13.21
CA LEU A 27 9.29 3.12 12.66
C LEU A 27 8.70 4.11 13.66
N ALA A 28 9.40 5.23 13.88
CA ALA A 28 8.90 6.38 14.60
C ALA A 28 8.11 7.32 13.66
N ALA A 29 7.46 8.33 14.23
CA ALA A 29 6.77 9.35 13.45
C ALA A 29 7.75 10.12 12.55
N GLY A 30 7.51 10.10 11.25
CA GLY A 30 8.39 10.74 10.25
C GLY A 30 9.37 9.78 9.57
N ASP A 31 9.55 8.56 10.09
CA ASP A 31 10.38 7.56 9.43
C ASP A 31 9.70 7.00 8.17
N ALA A 32 10.53 6.53 7.23
CA ALA A 32 10.07 5.91 6.01
C ALA A 32 10.87 4.64 5.72
N VAL A 33 10.18 3.62 5.19
CA VAL A 33 10.78 2.41 4.66
C VAL A 33 10.48 2.32 3.16
N LEU A 34 11.52 2.04 2.37
CA LEU A 34 11.39 1.74 0.94
C LEU A 34 11.70 0.27 0.72
N PHE A 35 10.78 -0.44 0.06
CA PHE A 35 10.97 -1.83 -0.29
C PHE A 35 10.32 -2.15 -1.64
N HIS A 36 10.78 -3.22 -2.27
CA HIS A 36 10.24 -3.69 -3.54
C HIS A 36 8.83 -4.25 -3.35
N ALA A 37 7.87 -3.91 -4.22
CA ALA A 37 6.45 -4.29 -4.04
C ALA A 37 6.21 -5.81 -3.95
N ASN A 38 7.09 -6.63 -4.54
CA ASN A 38 7.01 -8.09 -4.47
C ASN A 38 7.75 -8.71 -3.28
N MET A 39 8.40 -7.90 -2.44
CA MET A 39 9.02 -8.40 -1.20
C MET A 39 7.90 -8.92 -0.30
N LEU A 40 8.04 -10.13 0.22
CA LEU A 40 7.07 -10.65 1.18
C LEU A 40 7.14 -9.81 2.45
N HIS A 41 6.03 -9.19 2.82
CA HIS A 41 5.94 -8.30 3.96
C HIS A 41 4.59 -8.45 4.64
N LYS A 42 4.55 -8.17 5.94
CA LYS A 42 3.30 -8.13 6.72
C LYS A 42 3.38 -7.05 7.78
N SER A 43 2.22 -6.60 8.24
CA SER A 43 2.12 -5.82 9.46
C SER A 43 1.51 -6.69 10.56
N GLU A 44 2.00 -6.55 11.79
CA GLU A 44 1.30 -7.13 12.93
C GLU A 44 -0.02 -6.39 13.25
N PRO A 45 -0.98 -7.08 13.90
CA PRO A 45 -2.18 -6.45 14.46
C PRO A 45 -1.81 -5.26 15.35
N ASN A 46 -2.57 -4.17 15.23
CA ASN A 46 -2.42 -3.03 16.14
C ASN A 46 -3.14 -3.33 17.46
N VAL A 47 -2.36 -3.63 18.50
CA VAL A 47 -2.86 -3.92 19.86
C VAL A 47 -2.87 -2.69 20.79
N SER A 48 -2.52 -1.50 20.27
CA SER A 48 -2.46 -0.27 21.07
C SER A 48 -3.81 0.45 21.13
N ALA A 49 -3.95 1.38 22.09
CA ALA A 49 -5.11 2.28 22.18
C ALA A 49 -5.15 3.35 21.09
N HIS A 50 -4.10 3.48 20.28
CA HIS A 50 -3.96 4.52 19.26
C HIS A 50 -4.08 3.95 17.86
N ARG A 51 -4.60 4.75 16.92
CA ARG A 51 -4.61 4.38 15.50
C ARG A 51 -3.19 4.46 14.94
N ARG A 52 -2.78 3.45 14.18
CA ARG A 52 -1.57 3.47 13.36
C ARG A 52 -1.91 4.07 11.99
N TRP A 53 -1.37 5.25 11.70
CA TRP A 53 -1.55 5.93 10.42
C TRP A 53 -0.30 5.78 9.58
N ASN A 54 -0.46 5.26 8.36
CA ASN A 54 0.63 5.10 7.40
C ASN A 54 0.26 5.81 6.10
N LEU A 55 1.22 6.47 5.48
CA LEU A 55 1.11 7.01 4.13
C LEU A 55 1.94 6.12 3.19
N ILE A 56 1.27 5.48 2.24
CA ILE A 56 1.90 4.53 1.31
C ILE A 56 1.94 5.14 -0.07
N PHE A 57 3.14 5.18 -0.66
CA PHE A 57 3.36 5.56 -2.05
C PHE A 57 3.86 4.35 -2.82
N SER A 58 3.17 4.03 -3.93
CA SER A 58 3.59 2.98 -4.86
C SER A 58 4.12 3.62 -6.12
N PHE A 59 5.37 3.30 -6.47
CA PHE A 59 6.04 3.84 -7.65
C PHE A 59 6.15 2.77 -8.72
N ASN A 60 6.03 3.19 -9.98
CA ASN A 60 6.24 2.31 -11.12
C ASN A 60 6.90 3.08 -12.27
N THR A 61 7.63 2.38 -13.13
CA THR A 61 8.22 3.02 -14.31
C THR A 61 7.13 3.34 -15.33
N LYS A 62 7.35 4.39 -16.14
CA LYS A 62 6.47 4.72 -17.28
C LYS A 62 6.25 3.53 -18.21
N GLN A 63 7.26 2.69 -18.36
CA GLN A 63 7.24 1.54 -19.27
C GLN A 63 6.40 0.37 -18.74
N ASN A 64 6.18 0.30 -17.42
CA ASN A 64 5.38 -0.75 -16.79
C ASN A 64 3.93 -0.29 -16.54
N SER A 65 3.36 0.50 -17.47
CA SER A 65 1.96 0.91 -17.38
C SER A 65 1.05 -0.28 -17.70
N PRO A 66 0.00 -0.55 -16.89
CA PRO A 66 -0.92 -1.64 -17.17
C PRO A 66 -1.65 -1.41 -18.50
N ASP A 67 -1.74 -2.45 -19.31
CA ASP A 67 -2.40 -2.49 -20.62
C ASP A 67 -3.92 -2.33 -20.50
N ARG A 68 -4.50 -2.86 -19.42
CA ARG A 68 -5.93 -2.79 -19.13
C ARG A 68 -6.22 -1.68 -18.12
N LYS A 69 -7.32 -0.96 -18.35
CA LYS A 69 -7.85 -0.01 -17.36
C LYS A 69 -8.28 -0.80 -16.13
N HIS A 70 -7.66 -0.53 -15.00
CA HIS A 70 -7.92 -1.17 -13.71
C HIS A 70 -7.99 -0.10 -12.61
N TYR A 71 -8.27 -0.49 -11.36
CA TYR A 71 -8.28 0.44 -10.23
C TYR A 71 -6.90 1.11 -10.00
N ASN A 72 -5.82 0.45 -10.41
CA ASN A 72 -4.47 0.99 -10.33
C ASN A 72 -4.27 2.06 -11.41
N ALA A 73 -3.71 3.20 -11.02
CA ALA A 73 -3.43 4.30 -11.93
C ALA A 73 -2.55 3.84 -13.09
N GLN A 74 -3.00 4.13 -14.32
CA GLN A 74 -2.16 4.05 -15.51
C GLN A 74 -1.16 5.22 -15.51
N TYR A 75 -0.09 5.09 -16.30
CA TYR A 75 0.88 6.18 -16.42
C TYR A 75 0.17 7.49 -16.84
N SER A 76 0.36 8.51 -16.01
CA SER A 76 -0.05 9.88 -16.29
C SER A 76 1.23 10.73 -16.37
N PRO A 77 1.47 11.47 -17.46
CA PRO A 77 2.60 12.39 -17.53
C PRO A 77 2.59 13.36 -16.34
N LEU A 78 3.75 13.55 -15.71
CA LEU A 78 3.92 14.53 -14.66
C LEU A 78 4.43 15.84 -15.25
N ASP A 79 3.72 16.93 -14.96
CA ASP A 79 4.19 18.26 -15.27
C ASP A 79 5.26 18.66 -14.24
N LYS A 80 6.49 18.88 -14.73
CA LYS A 80 7.59 19.30 -13.86
C LYS A 80 7.32 20.73 -13.40
N VAL A 81 7.25 20.91 -12.08
CA VAL A 81 7.14 22.22 -11.45
C VAL A 81 8.50 22.68 -10.89
N PRO A 82 8.73 23.99 -10.71
CA PRO A 82 9.91 24.49 -10.02
C PRO A 82 10.05 23.93 -8.60
N ALA A 83 11.28 23.87 -8.08
CA ALA A 83 11.56 23.29 -6.77
C ALA A 83 10.81 23.99 -5.61
N ASP A 84 10.49 25.27 -5.75
CA ASP A 84 9.77 26.06 -4.76
C ASP A 84 8.24 26.01 -4.91
N ALA A 85 7.72 25.22 -5.85
CA ALA A 85 6.28 25.13 -6.11
C ALA A 85 5.49 24.63 -4.89
N VAL A 86 6.06 23.72 -4.08
CA VAL A 86 5.38 23.20 -2.88
C VAL A 86 5.20 24.29 -1.81
N ILE A 87 6.09 25.28 -1.77
CA ILE A 87 6.05 26.40 -0.81
C ILE A 87 5.05 27.46 -1.29
N LYS A 88 4.98 27.68 -2.61
CA LYS A 88 4.13 28.70 -3.24
C LYS A 88 2.69 28.25 -3.49
N CYS A 89 2.42 26.95 -3.41
CA CYS A 89 1.09 26.41 -3.66
C CYS A 89 0.16 26.69 -2.47
N GLU A 90 -1.03 27.22 -2.75
CA GLU A 90 -2.09 27.34 -1.75
C GLU A 90 -2.76 25.97 -1.53
N SER A 91 -3.19 25.68 -0.31
CA SER A 91 -3.90 24.44 -0.01
C SER A 91 -5.22 24.40 -0.78
N LEU A 92 -5.32 23.52 -1.77
CA LEU A 92 -6.56 23.31 -2.49
C LEU A 92 -7.53 22.48 -1.65
N GLU A 93 -8.80 22.89 -1.60
CA GLU A 93 -9.85 22.01 -1.10
C GLU A 93 -9.97 20.79 -2.02
N VAL A 94 -9.84 19.60 -1.43
CA VAL A 94 -10.02 18.34 -2.16
C VAL A 94 -11.51 18.18 -2.49
N GLN A 95 -11.90 18.56 -3.71
CA GLN A 95 -13.31 18.53 -4.15
C GLN A 95 -13.87 17.11 -4.31
N HIS A 96 -13.02 16.09 -4.42
CA HIS A 96 -13.44 14.71 -4.63
C HIS A 96 -12.66 13.76 -3.72
N ARG A 97 -13.39 13.11 -2.80
CA ARG A 97 -12.87 12.05 -1.94
C ARG A 97 -13.64 10.77 -2.27
N GLU A 98 -12.97 9.84 -2.95
CA GLU A 98 -13.44 8.46 -3.03
C GLU A 98 -12.83 7.67 -1.88
N TYR A 99 -13.70 7.02 -1.10
CA TYR A 99 -13.27 6.06 -0.09
C TYR A 99 -13.45 4.67 -0.67
N LEU A 100 -12.44 3.82 -0.49
CA LEU A 100 -12.54 2.42 -0.86
C LEU A 100 -13.61 1.76 0.02
N ASP A 101 -14.73 1.35 -0.56
CA ASP A 101 -15.73 0.54 0.13
C ASP A 101 -15.34 -0.95 -0.01
N PRO A 102 -14.99 -1.64 1.08
CA PRO A 102 -14.61 -3.05 1.06
C PRO A 102 -15.70 -3.97 0.51
N THR A 103 -16.98 -3.55 0.57
CA THR A 103 -18.13 -4.35 0.14
C THR A 103 -18.37 -4.30 -1.37
N THR A 104 -17.84 -3.28 -2.05
CA THR A 104 -17.99 -3.09 -3.50
C THR A 104 -16.70 -3.39 -4.27
N ASN A 105 -15.57 -3.58 -3.58
CA ASN A 105 -14.29 -3.90 -4.22
C ASN A 105 -14.17 -5.41 -4.51
N PRO A 106 -14.14 -5.84 -5.79
CA PRO A 106 -14.07 -7.26 -6.16
C PRO A 106 -12.76 -7.94 -5.74
N ASN A 107 -11.73 -7.17 -5.37
CA ASN A 107 -10.44 -7.67 -4.90
C ASN A 107 -10.37 -7.80 -3.37
N VAL A 108 -11.38 -7.32 -2.64
CA VAL A 108 -11.47 -7.45 -1.18
C VAL A 108 -12.51 -8.51 -0.87
N THR A 109 -12.06 -9.67 -0.40
CA THR A 109 -12.96 -10.61 0.26
C THR A 109 -13.12 -10.17 1.70
N VAL A 110 -14.27 -9.62 2.07
CA VAL A 110 -14.61 -9.38 3.47
C VAL A 110 -14.69 -10.74 4.15
N LEU A 111 -13.65 -11.10 4.90
CA LEU A 111 -13.71 -12.23 5.81
C LEU A 111 -14.60 -11.79 6.96
N ASN A 112 -15.73 -12.47 7.19
CA ASN A 112 -16.55 -12.24 8.37
C ASN A 112 -15.67 -12.39 9.61
N GLN A 113 -15.34 -11.26 10.22
CA GLN A 113 -14.78 -11.23 11.58
C GLN A 113 -15.94 -11.48 12.53
N ASN A 114 -16.31 -12.75 12.67
CA ASN A 114 -17.08 -13.19 13.82
C ASN A 114 -16.16 -13.03 15.04
N HIS A 115 -16.33 -11.92 15.73
CA HIS A 115 -15.98 -11.80 17.14
C HIS A 115 -16.88 -12.71 17.97
#